data_AF-A0AAV7PZ08-F1
#
_entry.id   AF-A0AAV7PZ08-F1
#
_cell.length_a   1.000
_cell.length_b   1.000
_cell.length_c   1.000
_cell.angle_alpha   90.00
_cell.angle_beta   90.00
_cell.angle_gamma   90.00
#
_symmetry.space_group_name_H-M   'P 1'
#
loop_
_entity.id
_entity.type
_entity.pdbx_description
1 polymer ?
#
loop_
_entity_poly.entity_id
_entity_poly.type
_entity_poly.pdbx_seq_one_letter_code
_entity_poly.pdbx_strand_id
1 'polypeptide(L)'
;MFSRFLAAQRVKVRDEVTGFVGQDVTLPCTLSTDDPSIKITQVTWVKEVGGKKTNVAVFNPAFGTNLPIKHISFLRPSLTEPTLVISTLRMTDEGSYTCEFATYPNGNEEGTTRLSLLGEGPWGSWWQRVVGGVSCSPK
;
A
#
# COMPACT_ATOMS: atom_id res chain seq x y z
N MET A 1 20.28 -18.53 25.06
CA MET A 1 19.38 -17.36 25.12
C MET A 1 19.25 -16.79 23.72
N PHE A 2 18.16 -17.09 23.00
CA PHE A 2 17.89 -16.42 21.73
C PHE A 2 17.21 -15.09 22.08
N SER A 3 17.99 -14.01 22.11
CA SER A 3 17.42 -12.68 22.21
C SER A 3 16.61 -12.44 20.94
N ARG A 4 15.28 -12.52 21.05
CA ARG A 4 14.38 -12.04 20.01
C ARG A 4 14.52 -10.52 19.98
N PHE A 5 15.46 -10.02 19.18
CA PHE A 5 15.37 -8.66 18.69
C PHE A 5 14.13 -8.63 17.80
N LEU A 6 13.04 -8.07 18.30
CA LEU A 6 11.96 -7.62 17.45
C LEU A 6 12.56 -6.50 16.59
N ALA A 7 12.95 -6.82 15.36
CA ALA A 7 13.35 -5.81 14.40
C ALA A 7 12.15 -4.89 14.20
N ALA A 8 12.26 -3.65 14.68
CA ALA A 8 11.23 -2.65 14.44
C ALA A 8 11.17 -2.42 12.92
N GLN A 9 9.97 -2.52 12.35
CA GLN A 9 9.76 -2.23 10.94
C GLN A 9 10.12 -0.77 10.66
N ARG A 10 11.12 -0.54 9.81
CA ARG A 10 11.62 0.82 9.51
C ARG A 10 10.71 1.58 8.54
N VAL A 11 9.99 0.83 7.71
CA VAL A 11 8.96 1.36 6.81
C VAL A 11 7.67 1.60 7.59
N LYS A 12 7.30 2.86 7.73
CA LYS A 12 6.06 3.27 8.41
C LYS A 12 4.94 3.38 7.39
N VAL A 13 3.91 2.55 7.59
CA VAL A 13 2.66 2.53 6.83
C VAL A 13 1.48 2.44 7.80
N ARG A 14 0.24 2.48 7.28
CA ARG A 14 -0.95 2.08 8.03
C ARG A 14 -1.18 0.58 7.83
N ASP A 15 -1.52 -0.15 8.89
CA ASP A 15 -1.82 -1.59 8.77
C ASP A 15 -3.08 -1.84 7.92
N GLU A 16 -4.10 -1.02 8.13
CA GLU A 16 -5.36 -1.06 7.37
C GLU A 16 -5.81 0.36 6.98
N VAL A 17 -6.30 0.49 5.76
CA VAL A 17 -6.95 1.70 5.24
C VAL A 17 -8.29 1.29 4.67
N THR A 18 -9.33 2.02 5.03
CA THR A 18 -10.66 1.85 4.45
C THR A 18 -10.93 2.99 3.49
N GLY A 19 -11.33 2.67 2.26
CA GLY A 19 -11.71 3.63 1.22
C GLY A 19 -13.13 3.42 0.73
N PHE A 20 -13.73 4.44 0.13
CA PHE A 20 -15.07 4.38 -0.43
C PHE A 20 -15.00 4.28 -1.96
N VAL A 21 -15.79 3.39 -2.55
CA VAL A 21 -15.88 3.24 -4.01
C VAL A 21 -16.24 4.59 -4.64
N GLY A 22 -15.53 4.94 -5.72
CA GLY A 22 -15.68 6.20 -6.43
C GLY A 22 -14.89 7.38 -5.83
N GLN A 23 -14.36 7.24 -4.61
CA GLN A 23 -13.51 8.26 -3.98
C GLN A 23 -12.03 7.94 -4.14
N ASP A 24 -11.19 8.94 -3.88
CA ASP A 24 -9.75 8.78 -3.85
C ASP A 24 -9.31 8.28 -2.47
N VAL A 25 -8.27 7.44 -2.42
CA VAL A 25 -7.63 7.00 -1.18
C VAL A 25 -6.13 7.20 -1.25
N THR A 26 -5.54 7.49 -0.09
CA THR A 26 -4.10 7.66 0.07
C THR A 26 -3.54 6.57 0.96
N LEU A 27 -2.50 5.88 0.49
CA LEU A 27 -1.74 4.90 1.26
C LEU A 27 -0.38 5.53 1.65
N PRO A 28 -0.25 6.07 2.87
CA PRO A 28 0.98 6.70 3.31
C PRO A 28 2.10 5.67 3.46
N CYS A 29 3.30 6.02 3.02
CA CYS A 29 4.49 5.21 3.21
C CYS A 29 5.71 6.13 3.40
N THR A 30 6.51 5.84 4.43
CA THR A 30 7.76 6.55 4.72
C THR A 30 8.81 5.57 5.24
N LEU A 31 10.09 5.80 4.93
CA LEU A 31 11.19 5.04 5.54
C LEU A 31 11.84 5.92 6.62
N SER A 32 11.87 5.44 7.87
CA SER A 32 12.65 6.09 8.93
C SER A 32 14.04 5.46 9.00
N THR A 33 15.06 6.21 8.56
CA THR A 33 16.46 5.81 8.70
C THR A 33 17.30 7.02 9.08
N ASP A 34 17.91 6.96 10.27
CA ASP A 34 18.87 7.98 10.73
C ASP A 34 20.31 7.60 10.38
N ASP A 35 20.50 6.45 9.72
CA ASP A 35 21.80 5.94 9.33
C ASP A 35 22.22 6.50 7.95
N PRO A 36 23.24 7.37 7.89
CA PRO A 36 23.70 7.98 6.65
C PRO A 36 24.44 7.00 5.72
N SER A 37 24.80 5.80 6.20
CA SER A 37 25.44 4.76 5.39
C SER A 37 24.44 4.05 4.46
N ILE A 38 23.14 4.16 4.76
CA ILE A 38 22.09 3.50 4.02
C ILE A 38 21.67 4.37 2.84
N LYS A 39 21.81 3.81 1.64
CA LYS A 39 21.37 4.46 0.40
C LYS A 39 20.09 3.82 -0.10
N ILE A 40 19.08 4.64 -0.34
CA ILE A 40 17.83 4.22 -0.99
C ILE A 40 18.03 4.37 -2.50
N THR A 41 17.77 3.31 -3.26
CA THR A 41 17.98 3.30 -4.71
C THR A 41 16.68 3.33 -5.50
N GLN A 42 15.61 2.75 -4.95
CA GLN A 42 14.31 2.64 -5.61
C GLN A 42 13.19 2.45 -4.58
N VAL A 43 11.99 2.88 -4.94
CA VAL A 43 10.76 2.44 -4.28
C VAL A 43 9.86 1.70 -5.26
N THR A 44 9.25 0.61 -4.78
CA THR A 44 8.26 -0.19 -5.49
C THR A 44 7.01 -0.33 -4.62
N TRP A 45 5.83 -0.03 -5.17
CA TRP A 45 4.56 -0.51 -4.62
C TRP A 45 4.15 -1.78 -5.33
N VAL A 46 3.84 -2.79 -4.53
CA VAL A 46 3.41 -4.12 -4.98
C VAL A 46 2.01 -4.38 -4.45
N LYS A 47 1.09 -4.77 -5.33
CA LYS A 47 -0.23 -5.26 -4.94
C LYS A 47 -0.23 -6.78 -4.94
N GLU A 48 -0.76 -7.37 -3.87
CA GLU A 48 -1.01 -8.81 -3.77
C GLU A 48 -2.52 -9.12 -3.75
N VAL A 49 -2.93 -10.04 -4.62
CA VAL A 49 -4.30 -10.60 -4.66
C VAL A 49 -4.20 -12.10 -4.83
N GLY A 50 -4.74 -12.87 -3.88
CA GLY A 50 -4.73 -14.34 -3.94
C GLY A 50 -3.32 -14.93 -4.07
N GLY A 51 -2.33 -14.35 -3.41
CA GLY A 51 -0.92 -14.77 -3.47
C GLY A 51 -0.15 -14.29 -4.71
N LYS A 52 -0.81 -13.64 -5.69
CA LYS A 52 -0.14 -13.08 -6.86
C LYS A 52 0.32 -11.65 -6.58
N LYS A 53 1.63 -11.43 -6.59
CA LYS A 53 2.26 -10.11 -6.45
C LYS A 53 2.45 -9.42 -7.81
N THR A 54 2.11 -8.13 -7.89
CA THR A 54 2.25 -7.32 -9.11
C THR A 54 2.71 -5.90 -8.77
N ASN A 55 3.67 -5.36 -9.52
CA ASN A 55 4.13 -3.98 -9.32
C ASN A 55 3.06 -3.02 -9.85
N VAL A 56 2.63 -2.08 -9.01
CA VAL A 56 1.59 -1.09 -9.35
C VAL A 56 2.13 0.32 -9.47
N ALA A 57 3.27 0.62 -8.84
CA ALA A 57 4.00 1.85 -9.04
C ALA A 57 5.48 1.64 -8.72
N VAL A 58 6.39 2.20 -9.51
CA VAL A 58 7.84 2.17 -9.26
C VAL A 58 8.39 3.57 -9.42
N PHE A 59 9.27 3.99 -8.52
CA PHE A 59 10.03 5.23 -8.67
C PHE A 59 11.52 4.97 -8.47
N ASN A 60 12.30 5.35 -9.48
CA ASN A 60 13.76 5.33 -9.45
C ASN A 60 14.28 6.70 -9.91
N PRO A 61 15.15 7.40 -9.16
CA PRO A 61 15.62 8.74 -9.54
C PRO A 61 16.32 8.79 -10.90
N ALA A 62 16.97 7.71 -11.32
CA ALA A 62 17.68 7.66 -12.61
C ALA A 62 16.77 7.34 -13.80
N PHE A 63 15.67 6.59 -13.57
CA PHE A 63 14.78 6.10 -14.63
C PHE A 63 13.36 6.70 -14.59
N GLY A 64 13.05 7.50 -13.58
CA GLY A 64 11.74 8.10 -13.38
C GLY A 64 10.71 7.14 -12.77
N THR A 65 9.43 7.40 -13.07
CA THR A 65 8.29 6.62 -12.57
C THR A 65 7.79 5.61 -13.61
N ASN A 66 7.46 4.41 -13.17
CA ASN A 66 6.68 3.44 -13.94
C ASN A 66 5.31 3.22 -13.28
N LEU A 67 4.23 3.58 -13.97
CA LEU A 67 2.85 3.54 -13.50
C LEU A 67 1.98 2.73 -14.49
N PRO A 68 1.91 1.40 -14.37
CA PRO A 68 1.15 0.55 -15.30
C PRO A 68 -0.37 0.71 -15.19
N ILE A 69 -0.87 1.31 -14.09
CA ILE A 69 -2.30 1.46 -13.80
C ILE A 69 -2.65 2.96 -13.79
N LYS A 70 -3.58 3.37 -14.66
CA LYS A 70 -3.90 4.79 -14.92
C LYS A 70 -4.39 5.58 -13.70
N HIS A 71 -5.16 4.93 -12.82
CA HIS A 71 -5.75 5.58 -11.63
C HIS A 71 -4.87 5.43 -10.39
N ILE A 72 -3.63 4.97 -10.54
CA ILE A 72 -2.64 4.88 -9.46
C ILE A 72 -1.51 5.85 -9.75
N SER A 73 -1.12 6.62 -8.74
CA SER A 73 -0.03 7.59 -8.83
C SER A 73 0.70 7.73 -7.51
N PHE A 74 1.89 8.32 -7.53
CA PHE A 74 2.52 8.82 -6.30
C PHE A 74 1.94 10.19 -5.97
N LEU A 75 1.63 10.46 -4.69
CA LEU A 75 1.33 11.81 -4.23
C LEU A 75 2.47 12.76 -4.61
N ARG A 76 3.71 12.30 -4.36
CA ARG A 76 4.96 12.88 -4.87
C ARG A 76 5.95 11.74 -5.11
N PRO A 77 6.57 11.62 -6.30
CA PRO A 77 7.65 10.67 -6.51
C PRO A 77 8.83 11.03 -5.59
N SER A 78 9.12 10.18 -4.61
CA SER A 78 10.14 10.43 -3.59
C SER A 78 10.75 9.12 -3.11
N LEU A 79 12.03 9.17 -2.75
CA LEU A 79 12.72 8.07 -2.07
C LEU A 79 12.49 8.07 -0.56
N THR A 80 11.89 9.10 0.02
CA THR A 80 11.65 9.20 1.47
C THR A 80 10.17 9.02 1.83
N GLU A 81 9.28 9.59 1.02
CA GLU A 81 7.83 9.58 1.23
C GLU A 81 7.07 9.16 -0.04
N PRO A 82 7.21 7.91 -0.50
CA PRO A 82 6.56 7.37 -1.69
C PRO A 82 5.08 7.06 -1.46
N THR A 83 4.31 8.03 -0.97
CA THR A 83 2.89 7.87 -0.68
C THR A 83 2.10 7.58 -1.95
N LEU A 84 1.28 6.52 -1.95
CA LEU A 84 0.46 6.10 -3.09
C LEU A 84 -0.91 6.78 -3.03
N VAL A 85 -1.42 7.21 -4.17
CA VAL A 85 -2.80 7.67 -4.35
C VAL A 85 -3.48 6.78 -5.36
N ILE A 86 -4.64 6.24 -5.00
CA ILE A 86 -5.53 5.48 -5.88
C ILE A 86 -6.77 6.33 -6.07
N SER A 87 -6.97 6.86 -7.27
CA SER A 87 -8.11 7.72 -7.61
C SER A 87 -9.32 6.90 -8.07
N THR A 88 -10.51 7.41 -7.77
CA THR A 88 -11.79 6.77 -8.15
C THR A 88 -11.80 5.26 -7.86
N LEU A 89 -11.73 4.92 -6.57
CA LEU A 89 -11.63 3.54 -6.09
C LEU A 89 -12.66 2.61 -6.72
N ARG A 90 -12.20 1.42 -7.09
CA ARG A 90 -13.01 0.35 -7.67
C ARG A 90 -12.96 -0.87 -6.75
N MET A 91 -13.99 -1.72 -6.77
CA MET A 91 -14.01 -2.96 -5.98
C MET A 91 -12.77 -3.85 -6.22
N THR A 92 -12.21 -3.82 -7.45
CA THR A 92 -10.99 -4.55 -7.81
C THR A 92 -9.72 -3.99 -7.16
N ASP A 93 -9.78 -2.80 -6.57
CA ASP A 93 -8.66 -2.17 -5.87
C ASP A 93 -8.49 -2.73 -4.45
N GLU A 94 -9.47 -3.45 -3.88
CA GLU A 94 -9.28 -4.16 -2.61
C GLU A 94 -8.07 -5.11 -2.68
N GLY A 95 -7.30 -5.20 -1.59
CA GLY A 95 -6.13 -6.07 -1.52
C GLY A 95 -5.05 -5.58 -0.56
N SER A 96 -3.92 -6.29 -0.54
CA SER A 96 -2.74 -5.90 0.23
C SER A 96 -1.75 -5.16 -0.66
N TYR A 97 -1.28 -4.02 -0.19
CA TYR A 97 -0.32 -3.15 -0.88
C TYR A 97 0.96 -3.07 -0.04
N THR A 98 2.07 -3.50 -0.61
CA THR A 98 3.39 -3.47 0.03
C THR A 98 4.22 -2.36 -0.59
N CYS A 99 4.69 -1.44 0.25
CA CYS A 99 5.67 -0.41 -0.09
C CYS A 99 7.06 -0.95 0.22
N GLU A 100 7.88 -1.15 -0.81
CA GLU A 100 9.22 -1.72 -0.72
C GLU A 100 10.27 -0.67 -1.10
N PHE A 101 11.22 -0.42 -0.20
CA PHE A 101 12.42 0.36 -0.45
C PHE A 101 13.58 -0.58 -0.76
N ALA A 102 14.19 -0.43 -1.92
CA ALA A 102 15.48 -1.06 -2.20
C ALA A 102 16.58 -0.23 -1.55
N THR A 103 17.30 -0.82 -0.59
CA THR A 103 18.38 -0.16 0.13
C THR A 103 19.72 -0.90 -0.02
N TYR A 104 20.82 -0.16 0.06
CA TYR A 104 22.16 -0.71 0.13
C TYR A 104 22.84 -0.23 1.41
N PRO A 105 23.53 -1.12 2.17
CA PRO A 105 23.77 -2.55 1.90
C PRO A 105 22.68 -3.49 2.43
N ASN A 106 21.65 -2.97 3.12
CA ASN A 106 20.73 -3.79 3.92
C ASN A 106 19.70 -4.58 3.10
N GLY A 107 19.62 -4.37 1.78
CA GLY A 107 18.62 -5.02 0.92
C GLY A 107 17.27 -4.33 1.01
N ASN A 108 16.19 -5.10 0.84
CA ASN A 108 14.84 -4.54 0.78
C ASN A 108 14.24 -4.37 2.17
N GLU A 109 13.62 -3.21 2.38
CA GLU A 109 12.85 -2.87 3.58
C GLU A 109 11.41 -2.61 3.15
N GLU A 110 10.43 -3.20 3.83
CA GLU A 110 9.04 -3.16 3.37
C GLU A 110 8.01 -2.92 4.48
N GLY A 111 6.88 -2.33 4.08
CA GLY A 111 5.68 -2.12 4.90
C GLY A 111 4.43 -2.47 4.11
N THR A 112 3.47 -3.17 4.72
CA THR A 112 2.24 -3.61 4.03
C THR A 112 1.00 -2.97 4.63
N THR A 113 0.17 -2.39 3.77
CA THR A 113 -1.15 -1.84 4.08
C THR A 113 -2.23 -2.69 3.44
N ARG A 114 -3.23 -3.11 4.24
CA ARG A 114 -4.45 -3.71 3.72
C ARG A 114 -5.45 -2.62 3.33
N LEU A 115 -5.85 -2.58 2.06
CA LEU A 115 -6.92 -1.71 1.59
C LEU A 115 -8.25 -2.47 1.60
N SER A 116 -9.20 -1.93 2.35
CA SER A 116 -10.58 -2.41 2.50
C SER A 116 -11.53 -1.40 1.85
N LEU A 117 -12.57 -1.89 1.16
CA LEU A 117 -13.50 -1.01 0.44
C LEU A 117 -14.90 -1.04 1.03
N LEU A 118 -15.53 0.14 1.09
CA LEU A 118 -16.93 0.34 1.41
C LEU A 118 -17.63 0.94 0.18
N GLY A 119 -18.86 0.50 -0.12
CA GLY A 119 -19.66 1.03 -1.22
C GLY A 119 -21.05 1.45 -0.75
N GLU A 120 -21.58 2.53 -1.31
CA GLU A 120 -23.00 2.88 -1.17
C GLU A 120 -23.83 2.03 -2.14
N GLY A 121 -24.77 1.26 -1.60
CA GLY A 121 -25.81 0.63 -2.40
C GLY A 121 -26.91 1.63 -2.78
N PRO A 122 -27.77 1.32 -3.77
CA PRO A 122 -28.84 2.21 -4.25
C PRO A 122 -29.88 2.66 -3.19
N TRP A 123 -29.81 2.12 -1.97
CA TRP A 123 -30.79 2.32 -0.90
C TRP A 123 -30.18 2.83 0.42
N GLY A 124 -28.92 3.28 0.43
CA GLY A 124 -28.34 3.95 1.61
C GLY A 124 -28.06 3.07 2.84
N SER A 125 -27.96 1.74 2.71
CA SER A 125 -27.67 0.82 3.83
C SER A 125 -26.28 0.18 3.73
N TRP A 126 -25.58 0.12 4.87
CA TRP A 126 -24.20 -0.34 5.06
C TRP A 126 -23.94 -1.83 4.80
N TRP A 127 -22.72 -2.16 4.36
CA TRP A 127 -22.13 -3.51 4.37
C TRP A 127 -21.21 -3.67 5.59
N GLN A 128 -21.26 -4.80 6.30
CA GLN A 128 -20.26 -5.19 7.31
C GLN A 128 -19.62 -6.52 6.90
N ARG A 129 -18.31 -6.68 7.12
CA ARG A 129 -17.62 -7.97 6.93
C ARG A 129 -18.06 -8.94 8.03
N VAL A 130 -18.81 -9.98 7.66
CA VAL A 130 -18.90 -11.22 8.44
C VAL A 130 -17.87 -12.18 7.85
N VAL A 131 -17.01 -12.77 8.69
CA VAL A 131 -15.91 -13.64 8.26
C VAL A 131 -16.49 -14.82 7.44
N GLY A 132 -16.11 -14.93 6.16
CA GLY A 132 -16.39 -16.11 5.34
C GLY A 132 -17.46 -15.98 4.24
N GLY A 133 -18.09 -14.82 4.03
CA GLY A 133 -19.02 -14.64 2.92
C GLY A 133 -19.73 -13.30 2.97
N VAL A 134 -19.88 -12.67 1.80
CA VAL A 134 -20.65 -11.41 1.66
C VAL A 134 -22.13 -11.79 1.69
N SER A 135 -22.82 -11.52 2.80
CA SER A 135 -24.28 -11.69 2.89
C SER A 135 -24.98 -10.34 3.02
N CYS A 136 -26.02 -10.14 2.20
CA CYS A 136 -27.00 -9.07 2.38
C CYS A 136 -27.94 -9.47 3.54
N SER A 137 -28.11 -8.63 4.55
CA SER A 137 -29.25 -8.76 5.48
C SER A 137 -30.21 -7.59 5.30
N PRO A 138 -31.48 -7.84 4.93
CA PRO A 138 -32.52 -6.82 5.04
C PRO A 138 -32.99 -6.71 6.50
N LYS A 139 -33.37 -5.50 6.92
CA LYS A 139 -34.34 -5.33 8.01
C LYS A 139 -35.74 -5.48 7.46
#